data_AF-A0A3D5JFW4-F1
#
_entry.id   AF-A0A3D5JFW4-F1
#
_cell.length_a   1.000
_cell.length_b   1.000
_cell.length_c   1.000
_cell.angle_alpha   90.00
_cell.angle_beta   90.00
_cell.angle_gamma   90.00
#
_symmetry.space_group_name_H-M   'P 1'
#
loop_
_entity.id
_entity.type
_entity.pdbx_description
1 polymer ?
#
loop_
_entity_poly.entity_id
_entity_poly.type
_entity_poly.pdbx_seq_one_letter_code
_entity_poly.pdbx_strand_id
1 'polypeptide(L)'
;MEDFMSDTMTDDIRHAIADFKANLKGSGVDVSAAFAAIDAVLDSQIQAIEAEVAAGQSSIPVHDYADVAAGRIADAAATRIKERGV
;
A
#
# COMPACT_ATOMS: atom_id res chain seq x y z
N MET A 1 1.08 -6.30 27.22
CA MET A 1 1.20 -7.40 26.23
C MET A 1 2.05 -6.84 25.10
N GLU A 2 3.35 -6.72 25.35
CA GLU A 2 4.31 -6.03 24.50
C GLU A 2 5.64 -6.76 24.66
N ASP A 3 5.94 -7.75 23.80
CA ASP A 3 7.30 -8.31 23.71
C ASP A 3 7.53 -9.11 22.40
N PHE A 4 6.92 -8.69 21.28
CA PHE A 4 7.08 -9.39 19.99
C PHE A 4 8.00 -8.68 18.99
N MET A 5 8.37 -7.42 19.24
CA MET A 5 9.25 -6.67 18.35
C MET A 5 10.66 -6.63 18.95
N SER A 6 11.53 -7.53 18.48
CA SER A 6 12.97 -7.39 18.72
C SER A 6 13.53 -6.34 17.78
N ASP A 7 14.14 -5.29 18.34
CA ASP A 7 14.77 -4.17 17.62
C ASP A 7 16.08 -4.60 16.91
N THR A 8 16.59 -5.79 17.25
CA THR A 8 17.77 -6.41 16.66
C THR A 8 17.46 -7.80 16.12
N MET A 9 18.10 -8.14 15.00
CA MET A 9 17.95 -9.44 14.35
C MET A 9 18.56 -10.53 15.22
N THR A 10 17.74 -11.21 16.02
CA THR A 10 18.14 -12.33 16.88
C THR A 10 18.14 -13.64 16.08
N ASP A 11 19.03 -14.58 16.45
CA ASP A 11 19.12 -15.92 15.86
C ASP A 11 17.80 -16.72 15.97
N ASP A 12 16.88 -16.26 16.82
CA ASP A 12 15.54 -16.80 17.04
C ASP A 12 14.43 -16.20 16.15
N ILE A 13 14.77 -15.48 15.08
CA ILE A 13 13.79 -14.88 14.15
C ILE A 13 12.73 -15.88 13.65
N ARG A 14 13.09 -17.17 13.51
CA ARG A 14 12.13 -18.22 13.10
C ARG A 14 11.06 -18.47 14.16
N HIS A 15 11.43 -18.49 15.44
CA HIS A 15 10.48 -18.63 16.55
C HIS A 15 9.60 -17.38 16.64
N ALA A 16 10.19 -16.19 16.56
CA ALA A 16 9.43 -14.93 16.57
C ALA A 16 8.39 -14.85 15.43
N ILE A 17 8.75 -15.27 14.20
CA ILE A 17 7.80 -15.34 13.08
C ILE A 17 6.70 -16.37 13.34
N ALA A 18 7.02 -17.54 13.90
CA ALA A 18 6.05 -18.58 14.20
C ALA A 18 5.03 -18.12 15.24
N ASP A 19 5.50 -17.50 16.32
CA ASP A 19 4.66 -16.98 17.39
C ASP A 19 3.78 -15.83 16.90
N PHE A 20 4.32 -14.92 16.09
CA PHE A 20 3.55 -13.85 15.48
C PHE A 20 2.43 -14.38 14.57
N LYS A 21 2.74 -15.37 13.71
CA LYS A 21 1.73 -16.02 12.86
C LYS A 21 0.66 -16.76 13.67
N ALA A 22 1.06 -17.42 14.76
CA ALA A 22 0.12 -18.09 15.66
C ALA A 22 -0.79 -17.09 16.37
N ASN A 23 -0.25 -15.96 16.82
CA ASN A 23 -1.00 -14.88 17.43
C ASN A 23 -2.01 -14.26 16.44
N LEU A 24 -1.59 -13.97 15.21
CA LEU A 24 -2.47 -13.48 14.16
C LEU A 24 -3.62 -14.45 13.88
N LYS A 25 -3.36 -15.76 13.81
CA LYS A 25 -4.41 -16.79 13.67
C LYS A 25 -5.33 -16.88 14.89
N GLY A 26 -4.77 -16.70 16.09
CA GLY A 26 -5.51 -16.71 17.35
C GLY A 26 -6.37 -15.46 17.60
N SER A 27 -6.13 -14.36 16.87
CA SER A 27 -6.85 -13.10 17.00
C SER A 27 -8.32 -13.15 16.54
N GLY A 28 -8.73 -14.25 15.88
CA GLY A 28 -10.07 -14.39 15.31
C GLY A 28 -10.27 -13.66 13.98
N VAL A 29 -9.22 -13.05 13.43
CA VAL A 29 -9.23 -12.45 12.09
C VAL A 29 -9.21 -13.54 11.03
N ASP A 30 -10.15 -13.48 10.09
CA ASP A 30 -10.08 -14.25 8.86
C ASP A 30 -9.04 -13.62 7.91
N VAL A 31 -7.79 -14.06 8.07
CA VAL A 31 -6.67 -13.60 7.26
C VAL A 31 -6.91 -13.90 5.78
N SER A 32 -7.54 -15.03 5.44
CA SER A 32 -7.80 -15.38 4.04
C SER A 32 -8.79 -14.41 3.40
N ALA A 33 -9.87 -14.08 4.11
CA ALA A 33 -10.84 -13.09 3.64
C ALA A 33 -10.22 -11.69 3.53
N ALA A 34 -9.35 -11.32 4.48
CA ALA A 34 -8.64 -10.03 4.43
C ALA A 34 -7.71 -9.94 3.22
N PHE A 35 -6.94 -10.99 2.91
CA PHE A 35 -6.10 -11.02 1.70
C PHE A 35 -6.93 -10.97 0.42
N ALA A 36 -8.02 -11.75 0.34
CA ALA A 36 -8.91 -11.70 -0.83
C ALA A 36 -9.52 -10.31 -1.07
N ALA A 37 -9.85 -9.58 0.00
CA ALA A 37 -10.32 -8.19 -0.12
C ALA A 37 -9.21 -7.24 -0.59
N ILE A 38 -7.96 -7.43 -0.14
CA ILE A 38 -6.81 -6.65 -0.61
C ILE A 38 -6.52 -6.94 -2.08
N ASP A 39 -6.51 -8.21 -2.49
CA ASP A 39 -6.26 -8.63 -3.86
C ASP A 39 -7.26 -7.98 -4.82
N ALA A 40 -8.56 -7.97 -4.48
CA ALA A 40 -9.58 -7.32 -5.29
C ALA A 40 -9.35 -5.80 -5.45
N VAL A 41 -8.85 -5.13 -4.40
CA VAL A 41 -8.52 -3.70 -4.46
C VAL A 41 -7.28 -3.47 -5.34
N LEU A 42 -6.27 -4.33 -5.26
CA LEU A 42 -5.06 -4.23 -6.08
C LEU A 42 -5.37 -4.50 -7.55
N ASP A 43 -6.16 -5.52 -7.86
CA ASP A 43 -6.58 -5.85 -9.22
C ASP A 43 -7.32 -4.67 -9.88
N SER A 44 -8.21 -4.01 -9.14
CA SER A 44 -8.90 -2.81 -9.63
C SER A 44 -7.93 -1.67 -9.94
N GLN A 45 -6.90 -1.48 -9.11
CA GLN A 45 -5.90 -0.42 -9.34
C GLN A 45 -5.00 -0.76 -10.54
N ILE A 46 -4.61 -2.02 -10.71
CA ILE A 46 -3.84 -2.50 -11.85
C ILE A 46 -4.63 -2.25 -13.15
N GLN A 47 -5.90 -2.64 -13.20
CA GLN A 47 -6.75 -2.42 -14.38
C GLN A 47 -6.87 -0.93 -14.74
N ALA A 48 -6.99 -0.06 -13.73
CA ALA A 48 -7.02 1.38 -13.95
C ALA A 48 -5.70 1.89 -14.56
N ILE A 49 -4.55 1.42 -14.07
CA ILE A 49 -3.23 1.77 -14.61
C ILE A 49 -3.08 1.27 -16.04
N GLU A 50 -3.46 0.02 -16.31
CA GLU A 50 -3.40 -0.57 -17.65
C GLU A 50 -4.26 0.21 -18.65
N ALA A 51 -5.46 0.65 -18.24
CA ALA A 51 -6.33 1.48 -19.07
C ALA A 51 -5.72 2.85 -19.38
N GLU A 52 -5.10 3.51 -18.40
CA GLU A 52 -4.40 4.79 -18.59
C GLU A 52 -3.25 4.63 -19.59
N VAL A 53 -2.42 3.59 -19.42
CA VAL A 53 -1.31 3.30 -20.32
C VAL A 53 -1.80 3.00 -21.73
N ALA A 54 -2.85 2.19 -21.87
CA ALA A 54 -3.47 1.88 -23.17
C ALA A 54 -4.04 3.12 -23.86
N ALA A 55 -4.52 4.10 -23.09
CA ALA A 55 -4.97 5.40 -23.59
C ALA A 55 -3.83 6.38 -23.91
N GLY A 56 -2.56 5.98 -23.71
CA GLY A 56 -1.39 6.84 -23.89
C GLY A 56 -1.24 7.90 -22.80
N GLN A 57 -1.92 7.73 -21.67
CA GLN A 57 -1.84 8.63 -20.51
C GLN A 57 -0.73 8.17 -19.56
N SER A 58 -0.11 9.12 -18.86
CA SER A 58 0.84 8.80 -17.80
C SER A 58 0.11 8.26 -16.58
N SER A 59 0.48 7.05 -16.14
CA SER A 59 0.00 6.49 -14.88
C SER A 59 0.57 7.21 -13.65
N ILE A 60 1.72 7.87 -13.84
CA ILE A 60 2.37 8.73 -12.84
C ILE A 60 1.76 10.14 -12.93
N PRO A 61 1.35 10.76 -11.81
CA PRO A 61 0.94 12.16 -11.78
C PRO A 61 2.11 13.07 -12.19
N VAL A 62 1.88 13.96 -13.16
CA VAL A 62 2.89 14.92 -13.64
C VAL A 62 2.33 16.32 -13.45
N HIS A 63 3.11 17.17 -12.79
CA HIS A 63 2.76 18.57 -12.52
C HIS A 63 3.93 19.49 -12.86
N ASP A 64 3.63 20.67 -13.38
CA ASP A 64 4.62 21.70 -13.63
C ASP A 64 5.08 22.32 -12.30
N TYR A 65 6.38 22.54 -12.17
CA TYR A 65 6.95 23.19 -11.01
C TYR A 65 6.37 24.60 -10.78
N ALA A 66 6.05 25.35 -11.84
CA ALA A 66 5.46 26.68 -11.74
C ALA A 66 4.11 26.66 -11.00
N ASP A 67 3.31 25.60 -11.16
CA ASP A 67 2.04 25.45 -10.46
C ASP A 67 2.24 25.00 -9.00
N VAL A 68 3.25 24.18 -8.73
CA VAL A 68 3.66 23.86 -7.35
C VAL A 68 4.14 25.10 -6.62
N ALA A 69 5.05 25.87 -7.24
CA ALA A 69 5.63 27.09 -6.67
C ALA A 69 4.57 28.18 -6.44
N ALA A 70 3.55 28.24 -7.30
CA ALA A 70 2.41 29.14 -7.14
C ALA A 70 1.33 28.63 -6.16
N GLY A 71 1.47 27.41 -5.61
CA GLY A 71 0.48 26.81 -4.72
C GLY A 71 -0.83 26.43 -5.40
N ARG A 72 -0.82 26.14 -6.72
CA ARG A 72 -2.00 25.87 -7.54
C ARG A 72 -2.23 24.38 -7.83
N ILE A 73 -1.85 23.51 -6.90
CA ILE A 73 -2.17 22.08 -7.02
C ILE A 73 -3.62 21.86 -6.59
N ALA A 74 -4.46 21.45 -7.54
CA ALA A 74 -5.86 21.13 -7.27
C ALA A 74 -6.00 19.90 -6.36
N ASP A 75 -7.11 19.81 -5.61
CA ASP A 75 -7.37 18.70 -4.70
C ASP A 75 -7.42 17.33 -5.41
N ALA A 76 -7.90 17.31 -6.65
CA ALA A 76 -7.91 16.12 -7.49
C ALA A 76 -6.48 15.63 -7.81
N ALA A 77 -5.54 16.55 -8.04
CA ALA A 77 -4.14 16.23 -8.25
C ALA A 77 -3.49 15.70 -6.97
N ALA A 78 -3.76 16.33 -5.82
CA ALA A 78 -3.28 15.85 -4.53
C ALA A 78 -3.84 14.47 -4.17
N THR A 79 -5.09 14.18 -4.52
CA THR A 79 -5.70 12.87 -4.35
C THR A 79 -5.04 11.83 -5.23
N ARG A 80 -4.78 12.15 -6.51
CA ARG A 80 -4.10 11.26 -7.44
C ARG A 80 -2.66 10.94 -7.00
N ILE A 81 -1.94 11.91 -6.43
CA ILE A 81 -0.61 11.69 -5.85
C ILE A 81 -0.68 10.69 -4.68
N LYS A 82 -1.64 10.87 -3.76
CA LYS A 82 -1.82 9.93 -2.64
C LYS A 82 -2.22 8.54 -3.08
N GLU A 83 -3.05 8.43 -4.11
CA GLU A 83 -3.48 7.16 -4.69
C GLU A 83 -2.31 6.42 -5.36
N ARG A 84 -1.44 7.14 -6.08
CA ARG A 84 -0.31 6.54 -6.82
C ARG A 84 0.94 6.30 -5.98
N GLY A 85 1.10 7.02 -4.86
CA GLY A 85 2.22 6.84 -3.93
C GLY A 85 3.58 7.26 -4.47
N VAL A 86 3.60 8.17 -5.47
CA VAL A 86 4.78 8.68 -6.18
C VAL A 86 4.79 10.20 -6.26
#